data_AF-A0A0P7CFP6-F1
#
_entry.id   AF-A0A0P7CFP6-F1
#
_cell.length_a   1.000
_cell.length_b   1.000
_cell.length_c   1.000
_cell.angle_alpha   90.00
_cell.angle_beta   90.00
_cell.angle_gamma   90.00
#
_symmetry.space_group_name_H-M   'P 1'
#
loop_
_entity.id
_entity.type
_entity.pdbx_description
1 polymer ?
#
loop_
_entity_poly.entity_id
_entity_poly.type
_entity_poly.pdbx_seq_one_letter_code
_entity_poly.pdbx_strand_id
1 'polypeptide(L)'
;MVEALERALADRAHEPAAANALVGIALNGADREFVEHWCVQVGTRAVAGSPLLGLGGLCLGHTARRFGHLGDEAVALVHSLAARAELDPSDVDGRALDGLDDVRSFLRPS
;
A
#
# COMPACT_ATOMS: atom_id res chain seq x y z
N MET A 1 -0.05 16.08 -5.00
CA MET A 1 0.27 14.76 -4.39
C MET A 1 -0.92 13.81 -4.57
N VAL A 2 -2.07 14.10 -3.96
CA VAL A 2 -3.34 13.40 -4.21
C VAL A 2 -3.70 13.32 -5.69
N GLU A 3 -3.62 14.44 -6.40
CA GLU A 3 -3.89 14.50 -7.84
C GLU A 3 -3.04 13.52 -8.68
N ALA A 4 -1.81 13.20 -8.25
CA ALA A 4 -0.98 12.22 -8.93
C ALA A 4 -1.50 10.79 -8.71
N LEU A 5 -2.00 10.49 -7.50
CA LEU A 5 -2.63 9.21 -7.16
C LEU A 5 -3.94 9.04 -7.95
N GLU A 6 -4.80 10.05 -7.97
CA GLU A 6 -6.07 10.03 -8.72
C GLU A 6 -5.84 9.82 -10.22
N ARG A 7 -4.85 10.51 -10.79
CA ARG A 7 -4.47 10.34 -12.21
C ARG A 7 -3.98 8.94 -12.52
N ALA A 8 -3.15 8.34 -11.65
CA ALA A 8 -2.66 6.98 -11.86
C ALA A 8 -3.76 5.91 -11.77
N LEU A 9 -4.84 6.18 -11.02
CA LEU A 9 -6.03 5.32 -10.99
C LEU A 9 -6.84 5.37 -12.30
N ALA A 10 -6.66 6.42 -13.11
CA ALA A 10 -7.31 6.56 -14.41
C ALA A 10 -6.39 6.18 -15.59
N ASP A 11 -5.08 6.42 -15.47
CA ASP A 11 -4.09 6.21 -16.54
C ASP A 11 -2.73 5.74 -15.98
N ARG A 12 -2.27 4.58 -16.46
CA ARG A 12 -1.00 3.97 -16.06
C ARG A 12 0.23 4.82 -16.38
N ALA A 13 0.14 5.76 -17.33
CA ALA A 13 1.23 6.68 -17.64
C ALA A 13 1.68 7.51 -16.42
N HIS A 14 0.82 7.62 -15.39
CA HIS A 14 1.10 8.35 -14.17
C HIS A 14 1.55 7.48 -12.98
N GLU A 15 1.70 6.16 -13.16
CA GLU A 15 2.16 5.24 -12.11
C GLU A 15 3.48 5.69 -11.42
N PRO A 16 4.51 6.17 -12.13
CA PRO A 16 5.75 6.62 -11.48
C PRO A 16 5.54 7.82 -10.55
N ALA A 17 4.69 8.78 -10.97
CA ALA A 17 4.39 9.95 -10.16
C ALA A 17 3.55 9.58 -8.92
N ALA A 18 2.59 8.66 -9.09
CA ALA A 18 1.81 8.12 -7.99
C ALA A 18 2.66 7.32 -7.00
N ALA A 19 3.62 6.52 -7.48
CA ALA A 19 4.53 5.77 -6.61
C ALA A 19 5.34 6.72 -5.71
N ASN A 20 5.90 7.78 -6.28
CA ASN A 20 6.62 8.80 -5.51
C ASN A 20 5.71 9.51 -4.49
N ALA A 21 4.48 9.85 -4.89
CA ALA A 21 3.50 10.46 -4.00
C ALA A 21 3.12 9.53 -2.84
N LEU A 22 2.88 8.24 -3.12
CA LEU A 22 2.48 7.23 -2.14
C LEU A 22 3.57 6.97 -1.10
N VAL A 23 4.83 6.82 -1.55
CA VAL A 23 5.98 6.73 -0.63
C VAL A 23 6.13 8.01 0.20
N GLY A 24 5.96 9.17 -0.44
CA GLY A 24 6.05 10.46 0.22
C GLY A 24 5.08 10.60 1.39
N ILE A 25 3.81 10.21 1.19
CA ILE A 25 2.80 10.21 2.27
C ILE A 25 3.09 9.14 3.32
N ALA A 26 3.48 7.94 2.93
CA ALA A 26 3.70 6.83 3.85
C ALA A 26 4.89 7.07 4.78
N LEU A 27 5.91 7.83 4.34
CA LEU A 27 7.08 8.15 5.15
C LEU A 27 6.93 9.45 5.95
N ASN A 28 6.25 10.46 5.41
CA ASN A 28 6.26 11.81 5.98
C ASN A 28 4.89 12.32 6.44
N GLY A 29 3.79 11.67 6.04
CA GLY A 29 2.44 12.06 6.43
C GLY A 29 2.26 11.92 7.94
N ALA A 30 1.75 12.97 8.59
CA ALA A 30 1.48 12.98 10.02
C ALA A 30 0.10 12.41 10.38
N ASP A 31 -0.84 12.46 9.43
CA ASP A 31 -2.20 11.93 9.56
C ASP A 31 -2.23 10.47 9.10
N ARG A 32 -2.36 9.55 10.05
CA ARG A 32 -2.45 8.10 9.79
C ARG A 32 -3.63 7.76 8.88
N GLU A 33 -4.82 8.30 9.16
CA GLU A 33 -6.04 7.93 8.44
C GLU A 33 -5.97 8.38 6.99
N PHE A 34 -5.41 9.57 6.75
CA PHE A 34 -5.15 10.04 5.41
C PHE A 34 -4.15 9.16 4.64
N VAL A 35 -3.04 8.77 5.29
CA VAL A 35 -2.05 7.88 4.67
C VAL A 35 -2.67 6.53 4.34
N GLU A 36 -3.39 5.95 5.29
CA GLU A 36 -4.05 4.65 5.16
C GLU A 36 -5.09 4.68 4.03
N HIS A 37 -5.94 5.71 3.99
CA HIS A 37 -6.94 5.89 2.93
C HIS A 37 -6.32 5.82 1.53
N TRP A 38 -5.22 6.53 1.29
CA TRP A 38 -4.59 6.55 -0.03
C TRP A 38 -3.87 5.25 -0.38
N CYS A 39 -3.27 4.58 0.60
CA CYS A 39 -2.70 3.25 0.36
C CYS A 39 -3.79 2.23 0.02
N VAL A 40 -4.94 2.31 0.69
CA VAL A 40 -6.10 1.46 0.40
C VAL A 40 -6.68 1.75 -0.98
N GLN A 41 -6.91 3.03 -1.32
CA GLN A 41 -7.43 3.41 -2.64
C GLN A 41 -6.53 2.90 -3.78
N VAL A 42 -5.22 3.07 -3.64
CA VAL A 42 -4.26 2.61 -4.65
C VAL A 42 -4.19 1.09 -4.70
N GLY A 43 -4.03 0.41 -3.55
CA GLY A 43 -3.90 -1.05 -3.49
C GLY A 43 -5.16 -1.82 -3.92
N THR A 44 -6.33 -1.19 -3.85
CA THR A 44 -7.60 -1.80 -4.30
C THR A 44 -7.90 -1.52 -5.77
N ARG A 45 -7.54 -0.34 -6.28
CA ARG A 45 -8.00 0.14 -7.60
C ARG A 45 -6.95 0.07 -8.70
N ALA A 46 -5.67 -0.09 -8.37
CA ALA A 46 -4.64 -0.32 -9.37
C ALA A 46 -4.90 -1.66 -10.10
N VAL A 47 -4.60 -1.69 -11.39
CA VAL A 47 -4.80 -2.89 -12.23
C VAL A 47 -3.77 -3.98 -11.89
N ALA A 48 -4.13 -5.24 -12.15
CA ALA A 48 -3.21 -6.38 -12.05
C ALA A 48 -1.88 -6.13 -12.77
N GLY A 49 -0.77 -6.50 -12.15
CA GLY A 49 0.59 -6.24 -12.64
C GLY A 49 1.05 -4.78 -12.54
N SER A 50 0.27 -3.91 -11.89
CA SER A 50 0.72 -2.55 -11.57
C SER A 50 1.70 -2.59 -10.39
N PRO A 51 2.87 -1.91 -10.48
CA PRO A 51 3.79 -1.79 -9.34
C PRO A 51 3.19 -1.02 -8.16
N LEU A 52 2.05 -0.35 -8.33
CA LEU A 52 1.36 0.33 -7.26
C LEU A 52 0.70 -0.63 -6.27
N LEU A 53 0.37 -1.87 -6.68
CA LEU A 53 -0.22 -2.87 -5.80
C LEU A 53 0.77 -3.30 -4.70
N GLY A 54 1.95 -3.77 -5.09
CA GLY A 54 3.01 -4.15 -4.14
C GLY A 54 3.46 -2.98 -3.29
N LEU A 55 3.54 -1.79 -3.88
CA LEU A 55 3.91 -0.57 -3.15
C LEU A 55 2.86 -0.14 -2.12
N GLY A 56 1.57 -0.30 -2.43
CA GLY A 56 0.48 -0.04 -1.48
C GLY A 56 0.59 -0.93 -0.24
N GLY A 57 0.85 -2.23 -0.43
CA GLY A 57 1.11 -3.17 0.66
C GLY A 57 2.30 -2.75 1.53
N LEU A 58 3.44 -2.40 0.91
CA LEU A 58 4.62 -1.92 1.62
C LEU A 58 4.36 -0.63 2.41
N CYS A 59 3.64 0.32 1.80
CA CYS A 59 3.31 1.59 2.46
C CYS A 59 2.37 1.41 3.65
N LEU A 60 1.46 0.43 3.62
CA LEU A 60 0.66 0.03 4.77
C LEU A 60 1.52 -0.62 5.86
N GLY A 61 2.50 -1.46 5.50
CA GLY A 61 3.51 -1.97 6.45
C GLY A 61 4.27 -0.85 7.16
N HIS A 62 4.75 0.14 6.41
CA HIS A 62 5.38 1.32 7.00
C HIS A 62 4.43 2.14 7.88
N THR A 63 3.15 2.22 7.51
CA THR A 63 2.13 2.89 8.33
C THR A 63 1.93 2.15 9.65
N ALA A 64 1.81 0.82 9.63
CA ALA A 64 1.77 -0.01 10.83
C ALA A 64 3.02 0.19 11.71
N ARG A 65 4.21 0.20 11.10
CA ARG A 65 5.47 0.44 11.80
C ARG A 65 5.56 1.82 12.45
N ARG A 66 5.09 2.87 11.77
CA ARG A 66 5.17 4.26 12.25
C ARG A 66 4.14 4.56 13.34
N PHE A 67 2.92 4.07 13.17
CA PHE A 67 1.78 4.45 14.03
C PHE A 67 1.37 3.35 15.01
N GLY A 68 1.87 2.12 14.86
CA GLY A 68 1.48 0.98 15.70
C GLY A 68 0.04 0.53 15.50
N HIS A 69 -0.63 1.01 14.45
CA HIS A 69 -2.05 0.76 14.19
C HIS A 69 -2.37 0.85 12.69
N LEU A 70 -3.32 0.02 12.27
CA LEU A 70 -4.01 0.07 10.98
C LEU A 70 -5.49 -0.25 11.23
N GLY A 71 -6.38 0.30 10.42
CA GLY A 71 -7.78 -0.12 10.37
C GLY A 71 -7.95 -1.49 9.71
N ASP A 72 -9.09 -2.12 9.97
CA ASP A 72 -9.39 -3.49 9.52
C ASP A 72 -9.34 -3.64 7.99
N GLU A 73 -9.79 -2.62 7.25
CA GLU A 73 -9.75 -2.61 5.78
C GLU A 73 -8.30 -2.65 5.26
N ALA A 74 -7.41 -1.86 5.86
CA ALA A 74 -6.00 -1.85 5.50
C ALA A 74 -5.32 -3.18 5.84
N VAL A 75 -5.64 -3.78 7.00
CA VAL A 75 -5.14 -5.11 7.38
C VAL A 75 -5.59 -6.16 6.37
N ALA A 76 -6.88 -6.19 6.03
CA ALA A 76 -7.43 -7.12 5.04
C ALA A 76 -6.76 -6.96 3.67
N LEU A 77 -6.52 -5.72 3.25
CA LEU A 77 -5.85 -5.43 1.98
C LEU A 77 -4.40 -5.91 1.96
N VAL A 78 -3.62 -5.68 3.03
CA VAL A 78 -2.23 -6.19 3.12
C VAL A 78 -2.20 -7.71 2.98
N HIS A 79 -3.09 -8.42 3.68
CA HIS A 79 -3.19 -9.88 3.55
C HIS A 79 -3.58 -10.31 2.14
N SER A 80 -4.53 -9.63 1.50
CA SER A 80 -4.96 -9.94 0.13
C SER A 80 -3.84 -9.74 -0.89
N LEU A 81 -3.10 -8.63 -0.80
CA LEU A 81 -2.00 -8.31 -1.71
C LEU A 81 -0.83 -9.28 -1.53
N ALA A 82 -0.49 -9.63 -0.28
CA ALA A 82 0.54 -10.62 0.01
C ALA A 82 0.18 -12.01 -0.56
N ALA A 83 -1.05 -12.46 -0.36
CA ALA A 83 -1.52 -13.74 -0.91
C ALA A 83 -1.46 -13.76 -2.45
N ARG A 84 -1.80 -12.64 -3.10
CA ARG A 84 -1.67 -12.49 -4.56
C ARG A 84 -0.20 -12.53 -5.01
N ALA A 85 0.70 -11.88 -4.27
CA ALA A 85 2.13 -11.89 -4.57
C ALA A 85 2.78 -13.28 -4.40
N GLU A 86 2.35 -14.04 -3.39
CA GLU A 86 2.76 -15.44 -3.21
C GLU A 86 2.29 -16.33 -4.37
N LEU A 87 1.08 -16.10 -4.87
CA LEU A 87 0.48 -16.90 -5.94
C LEU A 87 1.06 -16.55 -7.33
N ASP A 88 1.18 -15.26 -7.63
CA ASP A 88 1.64 -14.75 -8.92
C ASP A 88 2.41 -13.42 -8.75
N PRO A 89 3.76 -13.47 -8.74
CA PRO A 89 4.61 -12.28 -8.67
C PRO A 89 4.46 -11.32 -9.86
N SER A 90 3.83 -11.74 -10.96
CA SER A 90 3.52 -10.87 -12.10
C SER A 90 2.20 -10.10 -11.94
N ASP A 91 1.32 -10.54 -11.03
CA ASP A 91 0.12 -9.82 -10.61
C ASP A 91 0.45 -8.78 -9.53
N VAL A 92 1.10 -9.21 -8.45
CA VAL A 92 1.56 -8.33 -7.35
C VAL A 92 3.00 -8.67 -7.01
N ASP A 93 3.88 -7.67 -6.98
CA ASP A 93 5.28 -7.90 -6.66
C ASP A 93 5.53 -8.14 -5.15
N GLY A 94 6.72 -8.66 -4.85
CA GLY A 94 7.11 -9.10 -3.50
C GLY A 94 7.11 -8.02 -2.41
N ARG A 95 7.01 -6.73 -2.75
CA ARG A 95 6.90 -5.66 -1.73
C ARG A 95 5.64 -5.79 -0.88
N ALA A 96 4.60 -6.45 -1.40
CA ALA A 96 3.42 -6.78 -0.61
C ALA A 96 3.73 -7.72 0.56
N LEU A 97 4.69 -8.64 0.38
CA LEU A 97 5.13 -9.58 1.43
C LEU A 97 5.92 -8.84 2.51
N ASP A 98 6.84 -7.96 2.10
CA ASP A 98 7.57 -7.08 3.03
C ASP A 98 6.61 -6.24 3.88
N GLY A 99 5.56 -5.69 3.25
CA GLY A 99 4.50 -4.96 3.95
C GLY A 99 3.75 -5.81 4.97
N LEU A 100 3.45 -7.07 4.64
CA LEU A 100 2.81 -8.01 5.57
C LEU A 100 3.73 -8.37 6.75
N ASP A 101 5.02 -8.54 6.52
CA ASP A 101 6.00 -8.81 7.57
C ASP A 101 6.14 -7.63 8.53
N ASP A 102 6.11 -6.39 8.03
CA ASP A 102 6.02 -5.18 8.86
C ASP A 102 4.72 -5.21 9.70
N VAL A 103 3.56 -5.45 9.08
CA VAL A 103 2.27 -5.52 9.80
C VAL A 103 2.32 -6.56 10.93
N ARG A 104 2.79 -7.78 10.66
CA ARG A 104 2.92 -8.85 11.66
C ARG A 104 3.88 -8.48 12.79
N SER A 105 4.93 -7.73 12.48
CA SER A 105 5.95 -7.34 13.44
C SER A 105 5.50 -6.20 14.36
N PHE A 106 4.72 -5.26 13.83
CA PHE A 106 4.40 -4.01 14.51
C PHE A 106 2.95 -3.91 15.01
N LEU A 107 2.02 -4.70 14.47
CA LEU A 107 0.68 -4.84 15.03
C LEU A 107 0.65 -6.07 15.94
N ARG A 108 0.70 -5.85 17.26
CA ARG A 108 0.50 -6.93 18.22
C ARG A 108 -0.98 -7.18 18.45
N PRO A 109 -1.41 -8.44 18.67
CA PRO A 109 -2.73 -8.69 19.22
C PRO A 109 -2.80 -8.07 20.62
N SER A 110 -3.80 -7.21 20.83
CA SER A 110 -4.20 -6.73 22.15
C SER A 110 -4.80 -7.85 22.98
#